data_AF-A0A1E4AU87-F1
#
_entry.id   AF-A0A1E4AU87-F1
#
_cell.length_a   1.000
_cell.length_b   1.000
_cell.length_c   1.000
_cell.angle_alpha   90.00
_cell.angle_beta   90.00
_cell.angle_gamma   90.00
#
_symmetry.space_group_name_H-M   'P 1'
#
loop_
_entity.id
_entity.type
_entity.pdbx_description
1 polymer ?
#
loop_
_entity_poly.entity_id
_entity_poly.type
_entity_poly.pdbx_seq_one_letter_code
_entity_poly.pdbx_strand_id
1 'polypeptide(L)'
;MIGAKPATTPMAALERALAVLDFSETNAELARLDAERENLNAKIAEAETEAQRLAAEVRDWQGPDAEDLADRILAGESASEVASTAPSREALTEARQAMLSTIGALQDRVTRVTRERDEVAHSQRLSIADAASDFLDQLRAEQVEAAERILTADAAMRALHHVTGCWLGGDRASKLAVEGLTKGDGLLGYRTKATVPPDVVAALKPLEARAQGLRAAVPAEIGVY
;
A
#
# COMPACT_ATOMS: atom_id res chain seq x y z
N MET A 1 -42.73 20.65 -24.50
CA MET A 1 -42.41 19.95 -23.24
C MET A 1 -40.96 19.51 -23.31
N ILE A 2 -40.04 20.33 -22.81
CA ILE A 2 -38.63 19.98 -22.71
C ILE A 2 -38.51 19.20 -21.40
N GLY A 3 -38.35 17.88 -21.48
CA GLY A 3 -38.13 17.03 -20.32
C GLY A 3 -36.81 17.42 -19.66
N ALA A 4 -36.88 18.10 -18.51
CA ALA A 4 -35.73 18.29 -17.66
C ALA A 4 -35.25 16.91 -17.23
N LYS A 5 -34.05 16.50 -17.69
CA LYS A 5 -33.38 15.32 -17.14
C LYS A 5 -33.30 15.51 -15.62
N PRO A 6 -33.73 14.54 -14.80
CA PRO A 6 -33.58 14.66 -13.36
C PRO A 6 -32.10 14.84 -13.06
N ALA A 7 -31.76 15.93 -12.37
CA ALA A 7 -30.42 16.16 -11.87
C ALA A 7 -30.03 14.92 -11.07
N THR A 8 -28.99 14.21 -11.51
CA THR A 8 -28.51 13.08 -10.74
C THR A 8 -27.95 13.63 -9.43
N THR A 9 -28.34 13.05 -8.30
CA THR A 9 -27.74 13.41 -7.01
C THR A 9 -26.22 13.19 -7.04
N PRO A 10 -25.43 13.99 -6.32
CA PRO A 10 -23.98 13.82 -6.15
C PRO A 10 -23.55 12.38 -5.91
N MET A 11 -24.26 11.67 -5.02
CA MET A 11 -23.98 10.28 -4.68
C MET A 11 -24.20 9.33 -5.85
N ALA A 12 -25.33 9.44 -6.56
CA ALA A 12 -25.58 8.59 -7.72
C ALA A 12 -24.66 8.91 -8.91
N ALA A 13 -24.07 10.10 -8.97
CA ALA A 13 -22.99 10.41 -9.91
C ALA A 13 -21.69 9.69 -9.53
N LEU A 14 -21.29 9.74 -8.24
CA LEU A 14 -20.14 8.99 -7.71
C LEU A 14 -20.27 7.48 -7.95
N GLU A 15 -21.42 6.89 -7.60
CA GLU A 15 -21.66 5.46 -7.80
C GLU A 15 -21.47 5.04 -9.26
N ARG A 16 -21.97 5.84 -10.21
CA ARG A 16 -21.79 5.57 -11.65
C ARG A 16 -20.34 5.74 -12.09
N ALA A 17 -19.64 6.76 -11.61
CA ALA A 17 -18.23 6.98 -11.93
C ALA A 17 -17.35 5.82 -11.43
N LEU A 18 -17.63 5.30 -10.24
CA LEU A 18 -16.94 4.13 -9.68
C LEU A 18 -17.37 2.81 -10.36
N ALA A 19 -18.62 2.71 -10.82
CA ALA A 19 -19.13 1.51 -11.47
C ALA A 19 -18.42 1.22 -12.79
N VAL A 20 -18.05 2.24 -13.57
CA VAL A 20 -17.42 2.07 -14.89
C VAL A 20 -15.93 1.73 -14.85
N LEU A 21 -15.28 1.80 -13.69
CA LEU A 21 -13.85 1.46 -13.54
C LEU A 21 -13.63 -0.04 -13.77
N ASP A 22 -12.80 -0.39 -14.75
CA ASP A 22 -12.36 -1.76 -14.94
C ASP A 22 -10.94 -1.95 -14.43
N PHE A 23 -10.78 -2.94 -13.54
CA PHE A 23 -9.50 -3.31 -12.95
C PHE A 23 -9.06 -4.72 -13.36
N SER A 24 -9.74 -5.35 -14.32
CA SER A 24 -9.44 -6.72 -14.76
C SER A 24 -7.97 -6.90 -15.16
N GLU A 25 -7.46 -6.05 -16.04
CA GLU A 25 -6.06 -6.08 -16.50
C GLU A 25 -5.08 -5.77 -15.37
N THR A 26 -5.33 -4.72 -14.59
CA THR A 26 -4.44 -4.33 -13.48
C THR A 26 -4.42 -5.36 -12.36
N ASN A 27 -5.54 -6.03 -12.07
CA ASN A 27 -5.59 -7.15 -11.13
C ASN A 27 -4.86 -8.39 -11.66
N ALA A 28 -4.96 -8.68 -12.96
CA ALA A 28 -4.20 -9.77 -13.57
C ALA A 28 -2.69 -9.51 -13.45
N GLU A 29 -2.26 -8.27 -13.65
CA GLU A 29 -0.86 -7.88 -13.49
C GLU A 29 -0.41 -7.93 -12.02
N LEU A 30 -1.22 -7.46 -11.07
CA LEU A 30 -0.93 -7.60 -9.63
C LEU A 30 -0.78 -9.08 -9.23
N ALA A 31 -1.68 -9.94 -9.69
CA ALA A 31 -1.62 -11.38 -9.43
C ALA A 31 -0.36 -12.01 -10.05
N ARG A 32 0.04 -11.60 -11.27
CA ARG A 32 1.28 -12.05 -11.91
C ARG A 32 2.51 -11.64 -11.10
N LEU A 33 2.58 -10.39 -10.65
CA LEU A 33 3.69 -9.86 -9.85
C LEU A 33 3.77 -10.51 -8.47
N ASP A 34 2.62 -10.75 -7.81
CA ASP A 34 2.56 -11.46 -6.53
C ASP A 34 3.06 -12.91 -6.69
N ALA A 35 2.64 -13.62 -7.75
CA ALA A 35 3.12 -14.97 -8.05
C ALA A 35 4.63 -15.00 -8.40
N GLU A 36 5.13 -14.02 -9.16
CA GLU A 36 6.56 -13.90 -9.45
C GLU A 36 7.37 -13.69 -8.16
N ARG A 37 6.89 -12.84 -7.26
CA ARG A 37 7.53 -12.59 -5.96
C ARG A 37 7.55 -13.84 -5.09
N GLU A 38 6.45 -14.59 -5.02
CA GLU A 38 6.39 -15.86 -4.28
C GLU A 38 7.39 -16.88 -4.82
N ASN A 39 7.48 -17.02 -6.14
CA ASN A 39 8.47 -17.88 -6.78
C ASN A 39 9.92 -17.45 -6.48
N LEU A 40 10.21 -16.15 -6.52
CA LEU A 40 11.53 -15.63 -6.17
C LEU A 40 11.90 -15.91 -4.70
N ASN A 41 10.96 -15.73 -3.78
CA ASN A 41 11.18 -16.04 -2.37
C ASN A 41 11.43 -17.53 -2.13
N ALA A 42 10.71 -18.41 -2.84
CA ALA A 42 10.98 -19.85 -2.79
C ALA A 42 12.40 -20.18 -3.28
N LYS A 43 12.85 -19.55 -4.38
CA LYS A 43 14.21 -19.73 -4.90
C LYS A 43 15.30 -19.18 -3.97
N ILE A 44 15.03 -18.08 -3.27
CA ILE A 44 15.93 -17.57 -2.22
C ILE A 44 16.05 -18.60 -1.09
N ALA A 45 14.94 -19.16 -0.60
CA ALA A 45 14.98 -20.15 0.47
C ALA A 45 15.73 -21.44 0.06
N GLU A 46 15.55 -21.91 -1.18
CA GLU A 46 16.34 -23.02 -1.75
C GLU A 46 17.83 -22.68 -1.78
N ALA A 47 18.20 -21.49 -2.26
CA ALA A 47 19.58 -21.03 -2.34
C ALA A 47 20.23 -20.84 -0.96
N GLU A 48 19.48 -20.35 0.03
CA GLU A 48 19.92 -20.21 1.42
C GLU A 48 20.19 -21.58 2.05
N THR A 49 19.31 -22.56 1.81
CA THR A 49 19.49 -23.94 2.26
C THR A 49 20.79 -24.54 1.68
N GLU A 50 21.01 -24.35 0.38
CA GLU A 50 22.21 -24.84 -0.28
C GLU A 50 23.49 -24.12 0.18
N ALA A 51 23.43 -22.80 0.40
CA ALA A 51 24.55 -22.04 0.94
C ALA A 51 24.92 -22.48 2.36
N GLN A 52 23.93 -22.86 3.18
CA GLN A 52 24.14 -23.44 4.52
C GLN A 52 24.76 -24.84 4.44
N ARG A 53 24.29 -25.69 3.51
CA ARG A 53 24.86 -27.02 3.25
C ARG A 53 26.35 -26.90 2.88
N LEU A 54 26.67 -26.05 1.90
CA LEU A 54 28.04 -25.77 1.48
C LEU A 54 28.89 -25.19 2.63
N ALA A 55 28.33 -24.32 3.47
CA ALA A 55 29.03 -23.79 4.64
C ALA A 55 29.41 -24.89 5.64
N ALA A 56 28.53 -25.86 5.87
CA ALA A 56 28.82 -27.02 6.71
C ALA A 56 29.92 -27.89 6.09
N GLU A 57 29.86 -28.18 4.78
CA GLU A 57 30.89 -28.96 4.09
C GLU A 57 32.26 -28.28 4.13
N VAL A 58 32.34 -26.96 3.94
CA VAL A 58 33.60 -26.20 4.05
C VAL A 58 34.16 -26.26 5.48
N ARG A 59 33.30 -26.20 6.51
CA ARG A 59 33.70 -26.25 7.91
C ARG A 59 34.23 -27.62 8.30
N ASP A 60 33.55 -28.66 7.85
CA ASP A 60 33.80 -30.05 8.25
C ASP A 60 34.78 -30.76 7.30
N TRP A 61 35.36 -30.03 6.33
CA TRP A 61 36.29 -30.54 5.33
C TRP A 61 37.59 -31.09 5.95
N GLN A 62 37.84 -32.39 5.77
CA GLN A 62 39.06 -33.08 6.22
C GLN A 62 40.00 -33.50 5.07
N GLY A 63 39.64 -33.17 3.82
CA GLY A 63 40.27 -33.71 2.62
C GLY A 63 39.37 -34.74 1.91
N PRO A 64 39.75 -35.21 0.72
CA PRO A 64 39.03 -36.28 0.05
C PRO A 64 39.11 -37.59 0.85
N ASP A 65 38.07 -38.41 0.80
CA ASP A 65 38.05 -39.71 1.46
C ASP A 65 39.13 -40.63 0.86
N ALA A 66 40.10 -41.01 1.70
CA ALA A 66 41.24 -41.82 1.27
C ALA A 66 40.81 -43.23 0.81
N GLU A 67 39.71 -43.77 1.33
CA GLU A 67 39.20 -45.10 0.96
C GLU A 67 38.52 -45.05 -0.42
N ASP A 68 37.70 -44.03 -0.68
CA ASP A 68 37.08 -43.79 -2.00
C ASP A 68 38.13 -43.49 -3.09
N LEU A 69 39.14 -42.67 -2.78
CA LEU A 69 40.26 -42.44 -3.70
C LEU A 69 41.01 -43.75 -4.00
N ALA A 70 41.23 -44.59 -2.99
CA ALA A 70 41.91 -45.87 -3.17
C ALA A 70 41.08 -46.84 -4.02
N ASP A 71 39.78 -46.95 -3.79
CA ASP A 71 38.88 -47.81 -4.57
C ASP A 71 38.83 -47.43 -6.05
N ARG A 72 38.81 -46.13 -6.37
CA ARG A 72 38.86 -45.65 -7.76
C ARG A 72 40.20 -45.91 -8.44
N ILE A 73 41.31 -45.74 -7.72
CA ILE A 73 42.64 -46.11 -8.24
C ILE A 73 42.71 -47.63 -8.49
N LEU A 74 42.17 -48.44 -7.58
CA LEU A 74 42.10 -49.90 -7.73
C LEU A 74 41.17 -50.33 -8.87
N ALA A 75 40.13 -49.55 -9.18
CA ALA A 75 39.25 -49.73 -10.33
C ALA A 75 39.91 -49.36 -11.68
N GLY A 76 41.15 -48.84 -11.67
CA GLY A 76 41.95 -48.58 -12.87
C GLY A 76 41.95 -47.12 -13.34
N GLU A 77 41.35 -46.20 -12.59
CA GLU A 77 41.49 -44.76 -12.84
C GLU A 77 42.90 -44.28 -12.46
N SER A 78 43.43 -43.29 -13.18
CA SER A 78 44.74 -42.73 -12.81
C SER A 78 44.65 -41.90 -11.53
N ALA A 79 45.66 -42.00 -10.66
CA ALA A 79 45.70 -41.24 -9.41
C ALA A 79 45.56 -39.71 -9.60
N SER A 80 46.01 -39.19 -10.76
CA SER A 80 45.87 -37.78 -11.12
C SER A 80 44.43 -37.40 -11.50
N GLU A 81 43.66 -38.29 -12.12
CA GLU A 81 42.25 -38.06 -12.49
C GLU A 81 41.34 -38.19 -11.25
N VAL A 82 41.64 -39.14 -10.38
CA VAL A 82 40.91 -39.36 -9.13
C VAL A 82 41.11 -38.18 -8.16
N ALA A 83 42.33 -37.66 -8.03
CA ALA A 83 42.62 -36.50 -7.18
C ALA A 83 42.02 -35.17 -7.69
N SER A 84 41.83 -35.03 -9.01
CA SER A 84 41.30 -33.80 -9.61
C SER A 84 39.77 -33.74 -9.68
N THR A 85 39.09 -34.86 -9.44
CA THR A 85 37.61 -34.94 -9.43
C THR A 85 37.00 -34.73 -8.05
N ALA A 86 37.77 -34.89 -6.96
CA ALA A 86 37.31 -34.55 -5.62
C ALA A 86 37.16 -33.02 -5.47
N PRO A 87 36.02 -32.50 -4.97
CA PRO A 87 35.85 -31.07 -4.77
C PRO A 87 36.87 -30.56 -3.77
N SER A 88 37.66 -29.55 -4.13
CA SER A 88 38.59 -28.93 -3.19
C SER A 88 37.83 -28.03 -2.21
N ARG A 89 38.42 -27.78 -1.03
CA ARG A 89 37.87 -26.79 -0.08
C ARG A 89 37.68 -25.41 -0.73
N GLU A 90 38.59 -25.05 -1.63
CA GLU A 90 38.52 -23.82 -2.41
C GLU A 90 37.31 -23.83 -3.34
N ALA A 91 37.08 -24.92 -4.08
CA ALA A 91 35.90 -25.08 -4.94
C ALA A 91 34.57 -25.00 -4.15
N LEU A 92 34.50 -25.61 -2.96
CA LEU A 92 33.33 -25.51 -2.08
C LEU A 92 33.11 -24.07 -1.57
N THR A 93 34.20 -23.36 -1.28
CA THR A 93 34.17 -21.95 -0.84
C THR A 93 33.71 -21.03 -1.98
N GLU A 94 34.20 -21.24 -3.19
CA GLU A 94 33.78 -20.54 -4.40
C GLU A 94 32.30 -20.80 -4.71
N ALA A 95 31.86 -22.06 -4.65
CA ALA A 95 30.46 -22.42 -4.83
C ALA A 95 29.55 -21.72 -3.81
N ARG A 96 29.95 -21.67 -2.54
CA ARG A 96 29.22 -20.93 -1.50
C ARG A 96 29.16 -19.43 -1.81
N GLN A 97 30.26 -18.83 -2.24
CA GLN A 97 30.31 -17.40 -2.56
C GLN A 97 29.43 -17.08 -3.78
N ALA A 98 29.43 -17.94 -4.80
CA ALA A 98 28.54 -17.84 -5.95
C ALA A 98 27.06 -17.94 -5.53
N MET A 99 26.73 -18.81 -4.58
CA MET A 99 25.37 -18.94 -4.05
C MET A 99 24.93 -17.67 -3.29
N LEU A 100 25.79 -17.10 -2.45
CA LEU A 100 25.50 -15.84 -1.76
C LEU A 100 25.29 -14.67 -2.73
N SER A 101 26.09 -14.60 -3.79
CA SER A 101 25.92 -13.60 -4.86
C SER A 101 24.58 -13.78 -5.58
N THR A 102 24.19 -15.03 -5.84
CA THR A 102 22.90 -15.38 -6.44
C THR A 102 21.73 -14.96 -5.55
N ILE A 103 21.82 -15.19 -4.23
CA ILE A 103 20.82 -14.71 -3.26
C ILE A 103 20.68 -13.19 -3.33
N GLY A 104 21.79 -12.45 -3.34
CA GLY A 104 21.77 -10.99 -3.49
C GLY A 104 21.05 -10.54 -4.78
N ALA A 105 21.37 -11.16 -5.92
CA ALA A 105 20.71 -10.85 -7.19
C ALA A 105 19.19 -11.18 -7.18
N LEU A 106 18.79 -12.25 -6.49
CA LEU A 106 17.38 -12.60 -6.31
C LEU A 106 16.66 -11.58 -5.40
N GLN A 107 17.29 -11.13 -4.31
CA GLN A 107 16.75 -10.10 -3.41
C GLN A 107 16.56 -8.76 -4.12
N ASP A 108 17.52 -8.36 -4.97
CA ASP A 108 17.38 -7.16 -5.81
C ASP A 108 16.18 -7.29 -6.77
N ARG A 109 15.94 -8.49 -7.31
CA ARG A 109 14.78 -8.75 -8.16
C ARG A 109 13.46 -8.71 -7.38
N VAL A 110 13.41 -9.28 -6.17
CA VAL A 110 12.25 -9.17 -5.27
C VAL A 110 11.91 -7.70 -4.98
N THR A 111 12.92 -6.88 -4.72
CA THR A 111 12.75 -5.44 -4.48
C THR A 111 12.15 -4.74 -5.70
N ARG A 112 12.64 -5.06 -6.90
CA ARG A 112 12.11 -4.51 -8.16
C ARG A 112 10.65 -4.91 -8.40
N VAL A 113 10.34 -6.19 -8.30
CA VAL A 113 8.97 -6.71 -8.48
C VAL A 113 8.02 -6.08 -7.46
N THR A 114 8.47 -5.90 -6.21
CA THR A 114 7.67 -5.24 -5.17
C THR A 114 7.36 -3.78 -5.54
N ARG A 115 8.34 -3.05 -6.06
CA ARG A 115 8.14 -1.68 -6.54
C ARG A 115 7.16 -1.61 -7.71
N GLU A 116 7.33 -2.46 -8.71
CA GLU A 116 6.42 -2.53 -9.86
C GLU A 116 4.98 -2.82 -9.40
N ARG A 117 4.81 -3.74 -8.46
CA ARG A 117 3.52 -4.07 -7.84
C ARG A 117 2.90 -2.88 -7.12
N ASP A 118 3.69 -2.10 -6.39
CA ASP A 118 3.23 -0.90 -5.71
C ASP A 118 2.86 0.23 -6.68
N GLU A 119 3.55 0.34 -7.82
CA GLU A 119 3.23 1.29 -8.89
C GLU A 119 1.89 0.95 -9.56
N VAL A 120 1.64 -0.32 -9.88
CA VAL A 120 0.34 -0.79 -10.42
C VAL A 120 -0.79 -0.55 -9.40
N ALA A 121 -0.57 -0.90 -8.13
CA ALA A 121 -1.54 -0.65 -7.06
C ALA A 121 -1.81 0.84 -6.85
N HIS A 122 -0.78 1.69 -7.01
CA HIS A 122 -0.95 3.14 -6.96
C HIS A 122 -1.79 3.67 -8.12
N SER A 123 -1.58 3.17 -9.33
CA SER A 123 -2.37 3.53 -10.51
C SER A 123 -3.86 3.26 -10.30
N GLN A 124 -4.25 2.09 -9.76
CA GLN A 124 -5.65 1.80 -9.42
C GLN A 124 -6.25 2.84 -8.46
N ARG A 125 -5.48 3.24 -7.44
CA ARG A 125 -5.91 4.25 -6.45
C ARG A 125 -6.09 5.63 -7.10
N LEU A 126 -5.22 6.00 -8.04
CA LEU A 126 -5.36 7.25 -8.79
C LEU A 126 -6.62 7.24 -9.66
N SER A 127 -6.91 6.13 -10.36
CA SER A 127 -8.14 6.03 -11.15
C SER A 127 -9.41 6.16 -10.32
N ILE A 128 -9.41 5.63 -9.09
CA ILE A 128 -10.52 5.82 -8.14
C ILE A 128 -10.63 7.29 -7.69
N ALA A 129 -9.50 7.92 -7.37
CA ALA A 129 -9.47 9.32 -6.96
C ALA A 129 -9.97 10.25 -8.09
N ASP A 130 -9.54 10.00 -9.33
CA ASP A 130 -9.96 10.76 -10.51
C ASP A 130 -11.48 10.60 -10.73
N ALA A 131 -12.00 9.37 -10.64
CA ALA A 131 -13.43 9.11 -10.74
C ALA A 131 -14.26 9.77 -9.62
N ALA A 132 -13.66 10.00 -8.45
CA ALA A 132 -14.29 10.67 -7.31
C ALA A 132 -14.10 12.19 -7.30
N SER A 133 -13.34 12.77 -8.23
CA SER A 133 -12.92 14.18 -8.18
C SER A 133 -14.09 15.15 -8.10
N ASP A 134 -15.11 14.98 -8.95
CA ASP A 134 -16.28 15.85 -8.98
C ASP A 134 -17.06 15.82 -7.65
N PHE A 135 -17.16 14.63 -7.02
CA PHE A 135 -17.81 14.48 -5.73
C PHE A 135 -16.98 15.13 -4.60
N LEU A 136 -15.66 15.01 -4.66
CA LEU A 136 -14.76 15.69 -3.71
C LEU A 136 -14.86 17.21 -3.82
N ASP A 137 -14.94 17.74 -5.03
CA ASP A 137 -15.09 19.19 -5.25
C ASP A 137 -16.46 19.70 -4.76
N GLN A 138 -17.51 18.91 -4.90
CA GLN A 138 -18.81 19.22 -4.30
C GLN A 138 -18.76 19.23 -2.78
N LEU A 139 -18.15 18.22 -2.15
CA LEU A 139 -17.97 18.18 -0.70
C LEU A 139 -17.15 19.39 -0.21
N ARG A 140 -16.12 19.79 -0.95
CA ARG A 140 -15.34 21.02 -0.66
C ARG A 140 -16.21 22.26 -0.75
N ALA A 141 -17.04 22.39 -1.79
CA ALA A 141 -17.95 23.52 -1.93
C ALA A 141 -18.96 23.58 -0.77
N GLU A 142 -19.54 22.45 -0.38
CA GLU A 142 -20.45 22.35 0.77
C GLU A 142 -19.77 22.74 2.09
N GLN A 143 -18.50 22.34 2.28
CA GLN A 143 -17.69 22.74 3.44
C GLN A 143 -17.48 24.26 3.49
N VAL A 144 -17.17 24.89 2.35
CA VAL A 144 -17.02 26.34 2.26
C VAL A 144 -18.34 27.04 2.57
N GLU A 145 -19.45 26.61 1.97
CA GLU A 145 -20.77 27.20 2.23
C GLU A 145 -21.17 27.06 3.71
N ALA A 146 -20.90 25.92 4.33
CA ALA A 146 -21.13 25.71 5.75
C ALA A 146 -20.29 26.67 6.61
N ALA A 147 -19.01 26.87 6.27
CA ALA A 147 -18.14 27.81 6.95
C ALA A 147 -18.62 29.27 6.80
N GLU A 148 -19.04 29.68 5.61
CA GLU A 148 -19.59 31.01 5.33
C GLU A 148 -20.88 31.29 6.10
N ARG A 149 -21.75 30.28 6.26
CA ARG A 149 -22.97 30.38 7.07
C ARG A 149 -22.65 30.63 8.55
N ILE A 150 -21.65 29.94 9.09
CA ILE A 150 -21.19 30.14 10.48
C ILE A 150 -20.65 31.55 10.66
N LEU A 151 -19.79 32.02 9.74
CA LEU A 151 -19.26 33.39 9.75
C LEU A 151 -20.36 34.45 9.69
N THR A 152 -21.34 34.26 8.80
CA THR A 152 -22.46 35.18 8.64
C THR A 152 -23.34 35.25 9.90
N ALA A 153 -23.59 34.12 10.54
CA ALA A 153 -24.34 34.06 11.79
C ALA A 153 -23.61 34.79 12.94
N ASP A 154 -22.29 34.60 13.08
CA ASP A 154 -21.47 35.33 14.05
C ASP A 154 -21.51 36.85 13.81
N ALA A 155 -21.35 37.26 12.55
CA ALA A 155 -21.43 38.67 12.16
C ALA A 155 -22.80 39.28 12.53
N ALA A 156 -23.90 38.55 12.29
CA ALA A 156 -25.24 38.97 12.68
C ALA A 156 -25.39 39.11 14.21
N MET A 157 -24.87 38.16 15.00
CA MET A 157 -24.89 38.25 16.46
C MET A 157 -24.07 39.42 17.00
N ARG A 158 -22.87 39.67 16.45
CA ARG A 158 -22.06 40.84 16.81
C ARG A 158 -22.73 42.14 16.43
N ALA A 159 -23.38 42.21 15.27
CA ALA A 159 -24.15 43.40 14.87
C ALA A 159 -25.30 43.66 15.85
N LEU A 160 -26.04 42.63 16.26
CA LEU A 160 -27.09 42.75 17.27
C LEU A 160 -26.54 43.20 18.63
N HIS A 161 -25.42 42.64 19.07
CA HIS A 161 -24.75 43.06 20.31
C HIS A 161 -24.28 44.53 20.21
N HIS A 162 -23.65 44.93 19.11
CA HIS A 162 -23.19 46.31 18.91
C HIS A 162 -24.33 47.33 19.01
N VAL A 163 -25.49 47.02 18.43
CA VAL A 163 -26.65 47.93 18.43
C VAL A 163 -27.38 47.93 19.77
N THR A 164 -27.49 46.78 20.45
CA THR A 164 -28.31 46.66 21.67
C THR A 164 -27.51 46.85 22.96
N GLY A 165 -26.19 46.70 22.93
CA GLY A 165 -25.34 46.66 24.13
C GLY A 165 -25.59 45.47 25.05
N CYS A 166 -26.49 44.55 24.68
CA CYS A 166 -26.81 43.37 25.45
C CYS A 166 -25.95 42.20 25.01
N TRP A 167 -25.29 41.56 25.96
CA TRP A 167 -24.53 40.34 25.72
C TRP A 167 -25.50 39.17 25.55
N LEU A 168 -25.62 38.63 24.33
CA LEU A 168 -26.44 37.47 24.04
C LEU A 168 -25.70 36.19 24.44
N GLY A 169 -26.37 35.30 25.19
CA GLY A 169 -25.81 34.00 25.52
C GLY A 169 -25.45 33.22 24.26
N GLY A 170 -24.21 32.74 24.16
CA GLY A 170 -23.70 32.01 22.98
C GLY A 170 -22.57 32.71 22.21
N ASP A 171 -22.30 33.99 22.46
CA ASP A 171 -21.25 34.77 21.76
C ASP A 171 -19.85 34.13 21.85
N ARG A 172 -19.51 33.53 23.01
CA ARG A 172 -18.25 32.77 23.17
C ARG A 172 -18.19 31.53 22.27
N ALA A 173 -19.27 30.78 22.14
CA ALA A 173 -19.29 29.56 21.33
C ALA A 173 -19.24 29.90 19.83
N SER A 174 -19.93 30.97 19.41
CA SER A 174 -19.87 31.47 18.04
C SER A 174 -18.48 32.02 17.69
N LYS A 175 -17.88 32.80 18.59
CA LYS A 175 -16.50 33.27 18.43
C LYS A 175 -15.52 32.10 18.31
N LEU A 176 -15.63 31.08 19.16
CA LEU A 176 -14.82 29.86 19.06
C LEU A 176 -15.06 29.13 17.73
N ALA A 177 -16.31 29.04 17.26
CA ALA A 177 -16.62 28.45 15.96
C ALA A 177 -15.90 29.14 14.80
N VAL A 178 -15.94 30.48 14.78
CA VAL A 178 -15.25 31.30 13.79
C VAL A 178 -13.74 31.23 13.93
N GLU A 179 -13.22 31.25 15.17
CA GLU A 179 -11.80 31.03 15.44
C GLU A 179 -11.39 29.65 14.92
N GLY A 180 -12.08 28.57 15.25
CA GLY A 180 -11.78 27.23 14.74
C GLY A 180 -11.83 27.08 13.21
N LEU A 181 -12.63 27.90 12.50
CA LEU A 181 -12.63 27.96 11.04
C LEU A 181 -11.50 28.82 10.45
N THR A 182 -11.00 29.82 11.18
CA THR A 182 -10.07 30.84 10.66
C THR A 182 -8.65 30.77 11.26
N LYS A 183 -8.50 30.16 12.43
CA LYS A 183 -7.29 30.03 13.26
C LYS A 183 -7.43 28.80 14.17
N GLY A 184 -6.67 27.74 13.86
CA GLY A 184 -6.69 26.41 14.51
C GLY A 184 -7.20 26.30 15.95
N ASP A 185 -7.99 25.24 16.14
CA ASP A 185 -8.67 24.74 17.35
C ASP A 185 -9.98 25.43 17.79
N GLY A 186 -11.08 25.04 17.14
CA GLY A 186 -12.27 24.61 17.90
C GLY A 186 -13.64 25.08 17.43
N LEU A 187 -14.34 24.24 16.64
CA LEU A 187 -15.81 24.19 16.62
C LEU A 187 -16.36 22.86 17.17
N LEU A 188 -15.67 21.75 16.93
CA LEU A 188 -16.18 20.40 17.26
C LEU A 188 -15.58 19.80 18.55
N GLY A 189 -14.74 20.55 19.26
CA GLY A 189 -13.91 20.04 20.37
C GLY A 189 -12.83 19.07 19.90
N TYR A 190 -12.07 18.49 20.83
CA TYR A 190 -11.10 17.44 20.50
C TYR A 190 -11.83 16.15 20.08
N ARG A 191 -11.64 15.74 18.82
CA ARG A 191 -12.14 14.46 18.31
C ARG A 191 -11.00 13.72 17.65
N THR A 192 -10.77 12.48 18.07
CA THR A 192 -9.78 11.59 17.44
C THR A 192 -10.33 10.85 16.23
N LYS A 193 -11.66 10.86 16.03
CA LYS A 193 -12.36 10.12 14.98
C LYS A 193 -13.59 10.86 14.44
N ALA A 194 -13.90 10.64 13.16
CA ALA A 194 -15.13 11.05 12.50
C ALA A 194 -15.80 9.85 11.82
N THR A 195 -17.13 9.79 11.92
CA THR A 195 -17.95 8.81 11.22
C THR A 195 -18.03 9.13 9.74
N VAL A 196 -17.79 8.15 8.88
CA VAL A 196 -17.99 8.27 7.44
C VAL A 196 -19.48 8.12 7.12
N PRO A 197 -20.08 8.98 6.27
CA PRO A 197 -21.47 8.83 5.87
C PRO A 197 -21.75 7.42 5.30
N PRO A 198 -22.84 6.73 5.71
CA PRO A 198 -23.13 5.37 5.26
C PRO A 198 -23.23 5.22 3.75
N ASP A 199 -23.74 6.24 3.06
CA ASP A 199 -23.88 6.23 1.60
C ASP A 199 -22.52 6.27 0.89
N VAL A 200 -21.53 6.99 1.45
CA VAL A 200 -20.15 6.97 0.95
C VAL A 200 -19.52 5.59 1.17
N VAL A 201 -19.74 4.99 2.34
CA VAL A 201 -19.27 3.62 2.63
C VAL A 201 -19.88 2.64 1.64
N ALA A 202 -21.20 2.74 1.38
CA ALA A 202 -21.91 1.89 0.45
C ALA A 202 -21.41 2.04 -1.00
N ALA A 203 -21.13 3.27 -1.45
CA ALA A 203 -20.61 3.55 -2.79
C ALA A 203 -19.18 2.99 -2.99
N LEU A 204 -18.34 3.01 -1.95
CA LEU A 204 -16.96 2.54 -2.01
C LEU A 204 -16.84 1.02 -1.81
N LYS A 205 -17.74 0.40 -1.07
CA LYS A 205 -17.67 -1.03 -0.71
C LYS A 205 -17.52 -2.00 -1.89
N PRO A 206 -18.19 -1.81 -3.04
CA PRO A 206 -17.98 -2.67 -4.21
C PRO A 206 -16.53 -2.68 -4.73
N LEU A 207 -15.73 -1.64 -4.45
CA LEU A 207 -14.33 -1.58 -4.88
C LEU A 207 -13.45 -2.59 -4.13
N GLU A 208 -13.82 -3.00 -2.91
CA GLU A 208 -13.06 -3.98 -2.13
C GLU A 208 -12.93 -5.33 -2.85
N ALA A 209 -13.98 -5.74 -3.56
CA ALA A 209 -13.99 -6.98 -4.34
C ALA A 209 -13.37 -6.82 -5.73
N ARG A 210 -13.21 -5.59 -6.23
CA ARG A 210 -12.84 -5.29 -7.61
C ARG A 210 -11.42 -4.75 -7.77
N ALA A 211 -10.86 -4.09 -6.75
CA ALA A 211 -9.55 -3.45 -6.82
C ALA A 211 -8.60 -4.04 -5.77
N GLN A 212 -7.65 -4.85 -6.21
CA GLN A 212 -6.68 -5.51 -5.30
C GLN A 212 -5.61 -4.55 -4.75
N GLY A 213 -5.42 -3.39 -5.37
CA GLY A 213 -4.44 -2.37 -4.97
C GLY A 213 -4.87 -1.47 -3.79
N LEU A 214 -6.06 -1.67 -3.23
CA LEU A 214 -6.55 -0.93 -2.08
C LEU A 214 -5.71 -1.24 -0.83
N ARG A 215 -5.44 -0.21 -0.01
CA ARG A 215 -4.58 -0.34 1.19
C ARG A 215 -5.30 -1.01 2.37
N ALA A 216 -6.62 -0.88 2.43
CA ALA A 216 -7.45 -1.37 3.54
C ALA A 216 -8.92 -1.44 3.09
N ALA A 217 -9.73 -2.13 3.89
CA ALA A 217 -11.19 -2.08 3.79
C ALA A 217 -11.70 -0.65 4.01
N VAL A 218 -12.84 -0.33 3.41
CA VAL A 218 -13.54 0.94 3.53
C VAL A 218 -13.93 1.15 5.00
N PRO A 219 -13.36 2.15 5.68
CA PRO A 219 -13.60 2.33 7.10
C PRO A 219 -14.94 3.03 7.36
N ALA A 220 -15.65 2.61 8.41
CA ALA A 220 -16.83 3.34 8.91
C ALA A 220 -16.44 4.59 9.73
N GLU A 221 -15.19 4.68 10.18
CA GLU A 221 -14.63 5.80 10.94
C GLU A 221 -13.23 6.15 10.44
N ILE A 222 -12.89 7.43 10.31
CA ILE A 222 -11.53 7.89 10.01
C ILE A 222 -10.93 8.63 11.18
N GLY A 223 -9.61 8.56 11.34
CA GLY A 223 -8.89 9.41 12.29
C GLY A 223 -8.96 10.88 11.87
N VAL A 224 -9.17 11.79 12.83
CA VAL A 224 -9.12 13.25 12.63
C VAL A 224 -7.99 13.77 13.50
N TYR A 225 -7.03 14.45 12.87
CA TYR A 225 -5.83 15.01 13.53
C TYR A 225 -6.07 16.45 13.92
#